data_AF-A0A6I2FDH7-F1
#
_entry.id   AF-A0A6I2FDH7-F1
#
_cell.length_a   1.000
_cell.length_b   1.000
_cell.length_c   1.000
_cell.angle_alpha   90.00
_cell.angle_beta   90.00
_cell.angle_gamma   90.00
#
_symmetry.space_group_name_H-M   'P 1'
#
loop_
_entity.id
_entity.type
_entity.pdbx_description
1 polymer ?
#
loop_
_entity_poly.entity_id
_entity_poly.type
_entity_poly.pdbx_seq_one_letter_code
_entity_poly.pdbx_strand_id
1 'polypeptide(L)' 'MLSSTDLKKLIDDALGGETPVGRPSDRDWDSLDQLEITTHLHDELGDRVNEIEGLNSFETFDQLVSILRAEGFVE' A
#
# COMPACT_ATOMS: atom_id res chain seq x y z
N MET A 1 2.53 -12.98 7.77
CA MET A 1 2.86 -11.55 7.71
C MET A 1 3.59 -11.32 6.40
N LEU A 2 3.44 -10.15 5.80
CA LEU A 2 4.02 -9.79 4.52
C LEU A 2 5.39 -9.14 4.75
N SER A 3 6.37 -9.39 3.89
CA SER A 3 7.62 -8.61 3.94
C SER A 3 7.41 -7.23 3.31
N SER A 4 8.24 -6.24 3.67
CA SER A 4 8.22 -4.94 2.98
C SER A 4 8.52 -5.07 1.48
N THR A 5 9.24 -6.10 1.04
CA THR A 5 9.51 -6.33 -0.38
C THR A 5 8.28 -6.85 -1.12
N ASP A 6 7.52 -7.75 -0.49
CA ASP A 6 6.27 -8.27 -1.04
C ASP A 6 5.20 -7.17 -1.06
N LEU A 7 5.15 -6.32 -0.03
CA LEU A 7 4.27 -5.15 -0.02
C LEU A 7 4.62 -4.21 -1.18
N LYS A 8 5.91 -3.94 -1.39
CA LYS A 8 6.36 -3.08 -2.49
C LYS A 8 5.87 -3.58 -3.85
N LYS A 9 5.98 -4.90 -4.09
CA LYS A 9 5.47 -5.53 -5.31
C LYS A 9 3.96 -5.44 -5.44
N LEU A 10 3.21 -5.65 -4.35
CA LEU A 10 1.76 -5.57 -4.34
C LEU A 10 1.28 -4.16 -4.68
N ILE A 11 1.96 -3.13 -4.16
CA ILE A 11 1.65 -1.74 -4.52
C ILE A 11 2.03 -1.41 -5.95
N ASP A 12 3.18 -1.88 -6.41
CA ASP A 12 3.56 -1.72 -7.80
C ASP A 12 2.50 -2.39 -8.69
N ASP A 13 2.01 -3.60 -8.38
CA ASP A 13 0.94 -4.28 -9.15
C ASP A 13 -0.38 -3.51 -9.14
N ALA A 14 -0.82 -3.04 -7.96
CA ALA A 14 -2.03 -2.23 -7.78
C ALA A 14 -2.05 -1.00 -8.68
N LEU A 15 -0.90 -0.37 -8.88
CA LEU A 15 -0.74 0.87 -9.66
C LEU A 15 -0.21 0.64 -11.09
N GLY A 16 -0.24 -0.61 -11.58
CA GLY A 16 0.08 -0.94 -12.97
C GLY A 16 1.55 -1.21 -13.29
N GLY A 17 2.38 -1.43 -12.26
CA GLY A 17 3.77 -1.86 -12.35
C GLY A 17 4.77 -0.73 -12.56
N GLU A 18 5.91 -1.04 -13.19
CA GLU A 18 6.92 -0.04 -13.53
C GLU A 18 6.40 0.89 -14.63
N THR A 19 6.25 2.17 -14.30
CA THR A 19 5.76 3.21 -15.20
C THR A 19 6.93 4.04 -15.75
N PRO A 20 6.75 4.82 -16.82
CA PRO A 20 7.80 5.72 -17.32
C PRO A 20 8.25 6.79 -16.32
N VAL A 21 7.49 7.04 -15.24
CA VAL A 21 7.87 7.95 -14.15
C VAL A 21 8.56 7.23 -12.97
N GLY A 22 8.88 5.94 -13.13
CA GLY A 22 9.49 5.10 -12.10
C GLY A 22 8.50 4.13 -11.47
N ARG A 23 8.92 3.52 -10.36
CA ARG A 23 8.05 2.62 -9.60
C ARG A 23 7.10 3.45 -8.74
N PRO A 24 5.79 3.10 -8.72
CA PRO A 24 4.82 3.76 -7.87
C PRO A 24 5.25 3.83 -6.41
N SER A 25 5.90 2.78 -5.92
CA SER A 25 6.42 2.70 -4.55
C SER A 25 7.63 3.60 -4.23
N ASP A 26 8.16 4.34 -5.20
CA ASP A 26 9.27 5.28 -5.04
C ASP A 26 8.84 6.76 -5.23
N ARG A 27 7.53 7.04 -5.29
CA ARG A 27 6.93 8.38 -5.37
C ARG A 27 5.89 8.62 -4.29
N ASP A 28 5.51 9.88 -4.10
CA ASP A 28 4.33 10.26 -3.33
C ASP A 28 3.05 9.91 -4.10
N TRP A 29 1.99 9.64 -3.34
CA TRP A 29 0.68 9.19 -3.82
C TRP A 29 -0.41 10.20 -3.53
N ASP A 30 -1.15 10.55 -4.57
CA ASP A 30 -2.37 11.35 -4.44
C ASP A 30 -3.58 10.48 -4.11
N SER A 31 -4.73 11.10 -3.85
CA SER A 31 -5.92 10.41 -3.34
C SER A 31 -6.46 9.31 -4.25
N LEU A 32 -6.15 9.35 -5.55
CA LEU A 32 -6.53 8.29 -6.48
C LEU A 32 -5.63 7.06 -6.31
N ASP A 33 -4.31 7.26 -6.25
CA ASP A 33 -3.35 6.19 -5.94
C ASP A 33 -3.70 5.52 -4.59
N GLN A 34 -4.02 6.33 -3.57
CA GLN A 34 -4.41 5.83 -2.24
C GLN A 34 -5.65 4.94 -2.28
N LEU A 35 -6.64 5.32 -3.10
CA LEU A 35 -7.88 4.56 -3.27
C LEU A 35 -7.60 3.22 -3.96
N GLU A 36 -6.80 3.21 -5.04
CA GLU A 36 -6.43 1.98 -5.74
C GLU A 36 -5.62 1.04 -4.84
N ILE A 37 -4.63 1.58 -4.12
CA ILE A 37 -3.83 0.82 -3.15
C ILE A 37 -4.72 0.20 -2.07
N THR A 38 -5.60 1.00 -1.44
CA THR A 38 -6.44 0.51 -0.34
C THR A 38 -7.41 -0.56 -0.83
N THR A 39 -7.97 -0.38 -2.03
CA THR A 39 -8.85 -1.37 -2.66
C THR A 39 -8.10 -2.66 -2.95
N HIS A 40 -6.88 -2.58 -3.49
CA HIS A 40 -6.09 -3.76 -3.81
C HIS A 40 -5.60 -4.49 -2.55
N LEU A 41 -5.22 -3.75 -1.50
CA LEU A 41 -4.89 -4.32 -0.19
C LEU A 41 -6.10 -5.02 0.43
N HIS A 42 -7.31 -4.50 0.24
CA HIS A 42 -8.54 -5.16 0.70
C HIS A 42 -8.78 -6.50 -0.01
N ASP A 43 -8.54 -6.56 -1.33
CA ASP A 43 -8.67 -7.80 -2.09
C ASP A 43 -7.64 -8.86 -1.65
N GLU A 44 -6.38 -8.45 -1.45
CA GLU A 44 -5.27 -9.37 -1.16
C GLU A 44 -5.16 -9.76 0.33
N LEU A 45 -5.41 -8.83 1.27
CA LEU A 45 -5.27 -9.05 2.71
C LEU A 45 -6.62 -9.24 3.44
N GLY A 46 -7.72 -8.98 2.74
CA GLY A 46 -9.09 -9.16 3.23
C GLY A 46 -9.65 -8.00 4.05
N ASP A 47 -10.84 -8.23 4.61
CA ASP A 47 -11.70 -7.19 5.22
C ASP A 47 -11.06 -6.41 6.38
N ARG A 48 -10.09 -7.02 7.07
CA ARG A 48 -9.41 -6.39 8.22
C ARG A 48 -8.64 -5.12 7.86
N VAL A 49 -8.29 -4.93 6.59
CA VAL A 49 -7.63 -3.72 6.10
C VAL A 49 -8.55 -2.51 6.17
N ASN A 50 -9.86 -2.67 5.93
CA ASN A 50 -10.82 -1.56 5.99
C ASN A 50 -11.00 -0.98 7.40
N GLU A 51 -10.64 -1.75 8.44
CA GLU A 51 -10.72 -1.30 9.83
C GLU A 51 -9.52 -0.43 10.23
N ILE A 52 -8.49 -0.33 9.38
CA ILE A 52 -7.27 0.41 9.67
C ILE A 52 -7.48 1.90 9.38
N GLU A 53 -7.71 2.69 10.42
CA GLU A 53 -7.95 4.14 10.29
C GLU A 53 -6.84 4.88 9.52
N GLY A 54 -5.58 4.43 9.68
CA GLY A 54 -4.42 5.03 9.02
C GLY A 54 -4.41 4.93 7.50
N LEU A 55 -5.17 4.01 6.90
CA LEU A 55 -5.23 3.85 5.44
C LEU A 55 -6.01 4.96 4.73
N ASN A 56 -6.65 5.87 5.47
CA ASN A 56 -7.37 6.99 4.88
C ASN A 56 -6.48 8.21 4.57
N SER A 57 -5.19 8.20 4.92
CA SER A 57 -4.34 9.40 4.86
C SER A 57 -2.84 9.14 4.67
N PHE A 58 -2.44 8.06 4.00
CA PHE A 58 -1.03 7.80 3.69
C PHE A 58 -0.65 8.43 2.34
N GLU A 59 0.53 9.02 2.25
CA GLU A 59 1.03 9.68 1.03
C GLU A 59 2.27 8.97 0.48
N THR A 60 2.90 8.09 1.26
CA THR A 60 4.16 7.43 0.88
C THR A 60 4.17 5.95 1.26
N PHE A 61 5.02 5.19 0.57
CA PHE A 61 5.24 3.77 0.87
C PHE A 61 5.70 3.53 2.31
N ASP A 62 6.58 4.39 2.85
CA ASP A 62 7.09 4.23 4.23
C ASP A 62 6.00 4.45 5.29
N GLN A 63 5.10 5.42 5.06
CA GLN A 63 3.92 5.62 5.91
C GLN A 63 3.00 4.40 5.86
N LEU A 64 2.71 3.89 4.67
CA LEU A 64 1.89 2.68 4.51
C LEU A 64 2.50 1.48 5.23
N VAL A 65 3.81 1.24 5.06
CA VAL A 65 4.55 0.18 5.78
C VAL A 65 4.41 0.37 7.29
N SER A 66 4.57 1.59 7.79
CA SER A 66 4.47 1.89 9.21
C SER A 66 3.07 1.59 9.77
N ILE A 67 2.02 1.95 9.03
CA ILE A 67 0.63 1.66 9.38
C ILE A 67 0.40 0.14 9.43
N LEU A 68 0.75 -0.58 8.35
CA LEU A 68 0.52 -2.02 8.25
C LEU A 68 1.39 -2.83 9.24
N ARG A 69 2.58 -2.34 9.60
CA ARG A 69 3.42 -2.93 10.64
C ARG A 69 2.81 -2.76 12.03
N ALA A 70 2.25 -1.59 12.34
CA ALA A 70 1.59 -1.35 13.62
C ALA A 70 0.41 -2.33 13.84
N GLU A 71 -0.28 -2.66 12.76
CA GLU A 71 -1.41 -3.61 12.75
C GLU A 71 -0.96 -5.09 12.62
N GLY A 72 0.34 -5.36 12.47
CA GLY A 72 0.90 -6.71 12.40
C GLY A 72 0.72 -7.42 11.06
N PHE A 73 0.41 -6.70 9.98
CA PHE A 73 0.38 -7.25 8.63
C PHE A 73 1.77 -7.38 8.03
N VAL A 74 2.70 -6.50 8.40
CA VAL A 74 4.07 -6.43 7.89
C VAL A 74 5.10 -6.68 8.98
N GLU A 75 6.16 -7.43 8.67
CA GLU A 75 7.32 -7.67 9.56
C GLU A 75 8.32 -6.50 9.60
#